data_AF-R9K202-F1
#
_entry.id   AF-R9K202-F1
#
_cell.length_a   1.000
_cell.length_b   1.000
_cell.length_c   1.000
_cell.angle_alpha   90.00
_cell.angle_beta   90.00
_cell.angle_gamma   90.00
#
_symmetry.space_group_name_H-M   'P 1'
#
loop_
_entity.id
_entity.type
_entity.pdbx_description
1 polymer ?
#
loop_
_entity_poly.entity_id
_entity_poly.type
_entity_poly.pdbx_seq_one_letter_code
_entity_poly.pdbx_strand_id
1 'polypeptide(L)'
;MRYYGGCDSGSTYTKCVIIDEHGRIAADITLRSRINSVLSAQDALEQTVAQVPELKSARDLAYLVGTGYGRNKVPFADENISEISCHAMGVHTADPKVRSIIDIGGQDVKGIAVDTDGTVLNFAMNDKCAAGTGRFFEAMAKAFEMDLTEFSTLALKAKNVIPITSQCTVFAESEVISLVGEGKPMDEIAAGIELSVAKRCFVMAKKAGAADHITLTGGCAKNAGLKAAIEKVLKLKVIELPVDPQLIGALGAAEFARQKGRH
;
A
#
# COMPACT_ATOMS: atom_id res chain seq x y z
N MET A 1 -26.69 10.96 11.51
CA MET A 1 -25.89 10.12 10.60
C MET A 1 -24.94 9.31 11.46
N ARG A 2 -24.78 8.00 11.19
CA ARG A 2 -23.76 7.18 11.86
C ARG A 2 -22.48 7.17 11.04
N TYR A 3 -21.34 7.17 11.72
CA TYR A 3 -20.01 7.12 11.12
C TYR A 3 -19.24 5.92 11.63
N TYR A 4 -18.43 5.32 10.76
CA TYR A 4 -17.65 4.12 11.05
C TYR A 4 -16.20 4.36 10.64
N GLY A 5 -15.25 3.88 11.45
CA GLY A 5 -13.84 4.14 11.25
C GLY A 5 -13.03 2.90 10.92
N GLY A 6 -12.00 3.09 10.10
CA GLY A 6 -10.93 2.14 9.88
C GLY A 6 -9.58 2.81 10.11
N CYS A 7 -8.72 2.19 10.93
CA CYS A 7 -7.36 2.67 11.18
C CYS A 7 -6.34 1.59 10.81
N ASP A 8 -5.66 1.79 9.69
CA ASP A 8 -4.54 0.97 9.24
C ASP A 8 -3.23 1.51 9.81
N SER A 9 -2.80 0.90 10.92
CA SER A 9 -1.54 1.20 11.59
C SER A 9 -0.40 0.44 10.92
N GLY A 10 0.10 0.99 9.82
CA GLY A 10 1.22 0.42 9.07
C GLY A 10 2.58 0.66 9.74
N SER A 11 3.61 0.00 9.22
CA SER A 11 4.99 0.14 9.71
C SER A 11 5.69 1.44 9.29
N THR A 12 5.16 2.09 8.25
CA THR A 12 5.76 3.29 7.63
C THR A 12 4.76 4.43 7.55
N TYR A 13 3.49 4.12 7.29
CA TYR A 13 2.40 5.09 7.29
C TYR A 13 1.20 4.53 8.05
N THR A 14 0.57 5.39 8.84
CA THR A 14 -0.71 5.15 9.50
C THR A 14 -1.78 5.87 8.69
N LYS A 15 -2.86 5.15 8.36
CA LYS A 15 -3.95 5.66 7.55
C LYS A 15 -5.26 5.50 8.28
N CYS A 16 -6.12 6.51 8.23
CA CYS A 16 -7.45 6.42 8.78
C CYS A 16 -8.47 6.83 7.71
N VAL A 17 -9.60 6.15 7.70
CA VAL A 17 -10.76 6.47 6.86
C VAL A 17 -12.00 6.42 7.73
N ILE A 18 -12.84 7.44 7.61
CA ILE A 18 -14.18 7.47 8.20
C ILE A 18 -15.19 7.41 7.05
N ILE A 19 -16.15 6.49 7.14
CA ILE A 19 -17.27 6.39 6.20
C ILE A 19 -18.60 6.64 6.88
N ASP A 20 -19.56 7.17 6.13
CA ASP A 20 -20.95 7.34 6.58
C ASP A 20 -21.73 6.01 6.52
N GLU A 21 -22.99 6.03 6.97
CA GLU A 21 -23.88 4.87 6.94
C GLU A 21 -24.23 4.35 5.55
N HIS A 22 -23.96 5.14 4.50
CA HIS A 22 -24.10 4.78 3.09
C HIS A 22 -22.79 4.27 2.47
N GLY A 23 -21.70 4.19 3.23
CA GLY A 23 -20.40 3.72 2.77
C GLY A 23 -19.58 4.76 2.01
N ARG A 24 -19.94 6.05 2.10
CA ARG A 24 -19.18 7.14 1.46
C ARG A 24 -18.09 7.63 2.40
N ILE A 25 -16.89 7.87 1.87
CA ILE A 25 -15.79 8.46 2.62
C ILE A 25 -16.17 9.89 3.03
N ALA A 26 -16.20 10.13 4.34
CA ALA A 26 -16.46 11.44 4.94
C ALA A 26 -15.15 12.16 5.30
N ALA A 27 -14.11 11.40 5.67
CA ALA A 27 -12.79 11.91 5.98
C ALA A 27 -11.73 10.82 5.81
N ASP A 28 -10.50 11.23 5.52
CA ASP A 28 -9.36 10.34 5.50
C ASP A 28 -8.06 11.08 5.87
N ILE A 29 -7.04 10.30 6.21
CA ILE A 29 -5.69 10.82 6.36
C ILE A 29 -4.64 9.73 6.09
N THR A 30 -3.46 10.17 5.68
CA THR A 30 -2.23 9.36 5.65
C THR A 30 -1.12 10.11 6.35
N LEU A 31 -0.60 9.55 7.45
CA LEU A 31 0.50 10.12 8.23
C LEU A 31 1.69 9.18 8.27
N ARG A 32 2.92 9.73 8.29
CA ARG A 32 4.14 8.94 8.52
C ARG A 32 4.06 8.33 9.92
N SER A 33 4.22 7.01 10.03
CA SER A 33 4.21 6.32 11.31
C SER A 33 5.44 6.70 12.13
N ARG A 34 5.20 6.95 13.41
CA ARG A 34 6.23 7.06 14.45
C ARG A 34 6.64 5.65 14.87
N ILE A 35 7.76 5.55 15.60
CA ILE A 35 8.19 4.29 16.20
C ILE A 35 7.12 3.72 17.13
N ASN A 36 6.44 4.60 17.88
CA ASN A 36 5.30 4.21 18.71
C ASN A 36 4.01 4.21 17.87
N SER A 37 3.51 3.01 17.56
CA SER A 37 2.30 2.82 16.76
C SER A 37 1.02 3.30 17.47
N VAL A 38 0.98 3.31 18.80
CA VAL A 38 -0.16 3.86 19.56
C VAL A 38 -0.27 5.37 19.31
N LEU A 39 0.84 6.10 19.44
CA LEU A 39 0.87 7.54 19.21
C LEU A 39 0.55 7.89 17.75
N SER A 40 1.00 7.06 16.81
CA SER A 40 0.71 7.25 15.38
C SER A 40 -0.78 7.06 15.07
N ALA A 41 -1.39 6.00 15.62
CA ALA A 41 -2.82 5.73 15.46
C ALA A 41 -3.69 6.78 16.17
N GLN A 42 -3.29 7.22 17.36
CA GLN A 42 -3.99 8.27 18.09
C GLN A 42 -4.00 9.59 17.29
N ASP A 43 -2.83 10.04 16.82
CA ASP A 43 -2.68 11.27 16.04
C ASP A 43 -3.50 11.21 14.73
N ALA A 44 -3.43 10.08 14.01
CA ALA A 44 -4.20 9.90 12.78
C ALA A 44 -5.72 9.89 13.05
N LEU A 45 -6.18 9.22 14.10
CA LEU A 45 -7.60 9.19 14.47
C LEU A 45 -8.10 10.59 14.88
N GLU A 46 -7.36 11.31 15.73
CA GLU A 46 -7.72 12.66 16.17
C GLU A 46 -7.84 13.62 14.98
N GLN A 47 -6.87 13.59 14.06
CA GLN A 47 -6.90 14.45 12.87
C GLN A 47 -8.00 14.06 11.88
N THR A 48 -8.32 12.76 11.73
CA THR A 48 -9.39 12.32 10.82
C THR A 48 -10.76 12.65 11.38
N VAL A 49 -10.96 12.45 12.68
CA VAL A 49 -12.19 12.81 13.38
C VAL A 49 -12.46 14.31 13.30
N ALA A 50 -11.44 15.15 13.45
CA ALA A 50 -11.57 16.60 13.37
C ALA A 50 -12.06 17.12 12.00
N GLN A 51 -12.00 16.30 10.94
CA GLN A 51 -12.53 16.64 9.62
C GLN A 51 -14.05 16.43 9.52
N VAL A 52 -14.67 15.74 10.48
CA VAL A 52 -16.12 15.45 10.53
C VAL A 52 -16.75 16.26 11.67
N PRO A 53 -17.47 17.37 11.37
CA PRO A 53 -18.00 18.29 12.39
C PRO A 53 -18.87 17.65 13.48
N GLU A 54 -19.54 16.54 13.17
CA GLU A 54 -20.43 15.82 14.07
C GLU A 54 -19.71 14.92 15.07
N LEU A 55 -18.40 14.67 14.88
CA LEU A 55 -17.60 13.83 15.75
C LEU A 55 -16.69 14.69 16.64
N LYS A 56 -16.63 14.37 17.93
CA LYS A 56 -15.71 15.03 18.90
C LYS A 56 -14.50 14.17 19.20
N SER A 57 -14.64 12.85 19.09
CA SER A 57 -13.57 11.88 19.31
C SER A 57 -13.83 10.58 18.55
N ALA A 58 -12.82 9.72 18.46
CA ALA A 58 -12.96 8.38 17.88
C ALA A 58 -14.00 7.50 18.61
N ARG A 59 -14.37 7.85 19.86
CA ARG A 59 -15.43 7.15 20.62
C ARG A 59 -16.85 7.45 20.13
N ASP A 60 -17.01 8.50 19.32
CA ASP A 60 -18.31 8.85 18.73
C ASP A 60 -18.60 8.04 17.45
N LEU A 61 -17.61 7.29 16.95
CA LEU A 61 -17.81 6.33 15.87
C LEU A 61 -18.71 5.19 16.35
N ALA A 62 -19.63 4.75 15.51
CA ALA A 62 -20.51 3.62 15.81
C ALA A 62 -19.73 2.30 15.89
N TYR A 63 -18.61 2.21 15.18
CA TYR A 63 -17.67 1.10 15.27
C TYR A 63 -16.32 1.53 14.67
N LEU A 64 -15.21 1.03 15.23
CA LEU A 64 -13.86 1.28 14.77
C LEU A 64 -13.09 -0.04 14.63
N VAL A 65 -12.55 -0.29 13.43
CA VAL A 65 -11.67 -1.44 13.18
C VAL A 65 -10.21 -1.00 13.05
N GLY A 66 -9.34 -1.64 13.82
CA GLY A 66 -7.90 -1.56 13.65
C GLY A 66 -7.36 -2.58 12.65
N THR A 67 -6.45 -2.17 11.78
CA THR A 67 -5.74 -3.07 10.85
C THR A 67 -4.26 -2.69 10.70
N GLY A 68 -3.53 -3.40 9.85
CA GLY A 68 -2.09 -3.24 9.64
C GLY A 68 -1.22 -3.94 10.70
N TYR A 69 0.09 -3.72 10.59
CA TYR A 69 1.11 -4.25 11.50
C TYR A 69 0.83 -3.91 12.98
N GLY A 70 0.42 -2.67 13.22
CA GLY A 70 0.13 -2.11 14.54
C GLY A 70 -1.33 -2.26 14.99
N ARG A 71 -2.16 -3.11 14.35
CA ARG A 71 -3.61 -3.21 14.64
C ARG A 71 -3.95 -3.31 16.13
N ASN A 72 -3.23 -4.14 16.88
CA ASN A 72 -3.41 -4.35 18.33
C ASN A 72 -3.06 -3.13 19.20
N LYS A 73 -2.60 -2.03 18.58
CA LYS A 73 -2.19 -0.78 19.21
C LYS A 73 -3.06 0.41 18.78
N VAL A 74 -4.07 0.18 17.94
CA VAL A 74 -5.05 1.21 17.57
C VAL A 74 -5.92 1.50 18.80
N PRO A 75 -5.90 2.73 19.34
CA PRO A 75 -6.70 3.06 20.51
C PRO A 75 -8.19 3.09 20.15
N PHE A 76 -9.03 2.63 21.07
CA PHE A 76 -10.50 2.61 20.94
C PHE A 76 -11.05 1.73 19.82
N ALA A 77 -10.22 0.90 19.16
CA ALA A 77 -10.73 -0.09 18.20
C ALA A 77 -11.60 -1.12 18.91
N ASP A 78 -12.81 -1.32 18.39
CA ASP A 78 -13.74 -2.37 18.84
C ASP A 78 -13.25 -3.75 18.41
N GLU A 79 -12.58 -3.82 17.25
CA GLU A 79 -12.05 -5.06 16.72
C GLU A 79 -10.77 -4.85 15.90
N ASN A 80 -9.95 -5.90 15.81
CA ASN A 80 -8.77 -5.94 14.95
C ASN A 80 -8.97 -6.96 13.82
N ILE A 81 -8.83 -6.51 12.57
CA ILE A 81 -8.95 -7.36 11.38
C ILE A 81 -7.62 -7.35 10.61
N SER A 82 -7.29 -8.49 9.98
CA SER A 82 -6.05 -8.63 9.22
C SER A 82 -6.00 -7.63 8.05
N GLU A 83 -4.81 -7.09 7.76
CA GLU A 83 -4.64 -6.16 6.63
C GLU A 83 -4.92 -6.81 5.28
N ILE A 84 -4.73 -8.13 5.16
CA ILE A 84 -5.07 -8.89 3.95
C ILE A 84 -6.58 -8.80 3.68
N SER A 85 -7.38 -9.07 4.72
CA SER A 85 -8.84 -8.99 4.64
C SER A 85 -9.29 -7.56 4.40
N CYS A 86 -8.68 -6.58 5.08
CA CYS A 86 -9.01 -5.17 4.89
C CYS A 86 -8.64 -4.66 3.49
N HIS A 87 -7.49 -5.03 2.92
CA HIS A 87 -7.18 -4.66 1.54
C HIS A 87 -8.13 -5.32 0.55
N ALA A 88 -8.46 -6.60 0.73
CA ALA A 88 -9.45 -7.29 -0.11
C ALA A 88 -10.82 -6.61 -0.08
N MET A 89 -11.33 -6.30 1.12
CA MET A 89 -12.60 -5.62 1.30
C MET A 89 -12.58 -4.18 0.76
N GLY A 90 -11.49 -3.44 0.99
CA GLY A 90 -11.33 -2.07 0.51
C GLY A 90 -11.30 -2.00 -1.01
N VAL A 91 -10.59 -2.93 -1.66
CA VAL A 91 -10.60 -3.07 -3.12
C VAL A 91 -11.98 -3.46 -3.62
N HIS A 92 -12.64 -4.44 -3.00
CA HIS A 92 -13.99 -4.86 -3.40
C HIS A 92 -15.01 -3.71 -3.30
N THR A 93 -14.88 -2.89 -2.26
CA THR A 93 -15.71 -1.69 -2.06
C THR A 93 -15.47 -0.64 -3.14
N ALA A 94 -14.22 -0.46 -3.56
CA ALA A 94 -13.83 0.52 -4.57
C ALA A 94 -14.13 0.07 -6.01
N ASP A 95 -13.88 -1.20 -6.33
CA ASP A 95 -14.24 -1.84 -7.60
C ASP A 95 -14.44 -3.36 -7.43
N PRO A 96 -15.70 -3.84 -7.38
CA PRO A 96 -16.03 -5.27 -7.24
C PRO A 96 -15.50 -6.18 -8.36
N LYS A 97 -15.05 -5.62 -9.49
CA LYS A 97 -14.51 -6.41 -10.60
C LYS A 97 -13.07 -6.87 -10.36
N VAL A 98 -12.35 -6.25 -9.44
CA VAL A 98 -10.96 -6.59 -9.14
C VAL A 98 -10.91 -7.92 -8.39
N ARG A 99 -10.08 -8.85 -8.88
CA ARG A 99 -9.93 -10.21 -8.33
C ARG A 99 -8.52 -10.49 -7.81
N SER A 100 -7.60 -9.60 -8.08
CA SER A 100 -6.18 -9.75 -7.81
C SER A 100 -5.61 -8.44 -7.27
N ILE A 101 -4.85 -8.50 -6.18
CA ILE A 101 -4.19 -7.34 -5.58
C ILE A 101 -2.70 -7.63 -5.48
N ILE A 102 -1.88 -6.66 -5.86
CA ILE A 102 -0.49 -6.58 -5.43
C ILE A 102 -0.38 -5.38 -4.48
N ASP A 103 -0.24 -5.68 -3.19
CA ASP A 103 -0.02 -4.66 -2.15
C ASP A 103 1.47 -4.47 -1.94
N ILE A 104 1.98 -3.27 -2.19
CA ILE A 104 3.40 -2.95 -2.05
C ILE A 104 3.56 -1.90 -0.94
N GLY A 105 3.85 -2.41 0.25
CA GLY A 105 4.06 -1.62 1.46
C GLY A 105 5.48 -1.08 1.59
N GLY A 106 5.74 -0.46 2.74
CA GLY A 106 7.07 0.05 3.07
C GLY A 106 8.08 -1.03 3.43
N GLN A 107 7.63 -2.19 3.94
CA GLN A 107 8.50 -3.25 4.48
C GLN A 107 8.14 -4.65 3.98
N ASP A 108 7.01 -4.80 3.29
CA ASP A 108 6.57 -6.07 2.72
C ASP A 108 5.90 -5.86 1.36
N VAL A 109 5.71 -6.97 0.65
CA VAL A 109 4.94 -7.04 -0.58
C VAL A 109 4.05 -8.26 -0.54
N LYS A 110 2.81 -8.12 -1.03
CA LYS A 110 1.78 -9.15 -0.93
C LYS A 110 1.09 -9.34 -2.27
N GLY A 111 0.79 -10.58 -2.62
CA GLY A 111 -0.18 -10.95 -3.64
C GLY A 111 -1.43 -11.48 -2.94
N ILE A 112 -2.61 -11.02 -3.35
CA ILE A 112 -3.89 -11.40 -2.75
C ILE A 112 -4.86 -11.76 -3.89
N ALA A 113 -5.45 -12.95 -3.81
CA ALA A 113 -6.58 -13.35 -4.63
C ALA A 113 -7.87 -13.09 -3.85
N VAL A 114 -8.82 -12.40 -4.49
CA VAL A 114 -10.06 -11.91 -3.88
C VAL A 114 -11.25 -12.66 -4.45
N ASP A 115 -12.22 -13.02 -3.62
CA ASP A 115 -13.46 -13.66 -4.06
C ASP A 115 -14.52 -12.65 -4.58
N THR A 116 -15.64 -13.13 -5.12
CA THR A 116 -16.74 -12.29 -5.61
C THR A 116 -17.41 -11.44 -4.52
N ASP A 117 -17.28 -11.84 -3.26
CA ASP A 117 -17.86 -11.16 -2.09
C ASP A 117 -16.84 -10.28 -1.34
N GLY A 118 -15.64 -10.11 -1.90
CA GLY A 118 -14.55 -9.34 -1.29
C GLY A 118 -13.75 -10.09 -0.22
N THR A 119 -14.04 -11.37 0.03
CA THR A 119 -13.22 -12.20 0.93
C THR A 119 -11.91 -12.64 0.28
N VAL A 120 -10.98 -13.12 1.10
CA VAL A 120 -9.65 -13.56 0.63
C VAL A 120 -9.73 -15.03 0.24
N LEU A 121 -9.47 -15.35 -1.04
CA LEU A 121 -9.34 -16.73 -1.51
C LEU A 121 -7.99 -17.33 -1.10
N ASN A 122 -6.92 -16.57 -1.34
CA ASN A 122 -5.55 -16.97 -1.04
C ASN A 122 -4.65 -15.73 -1.01
N PHE A 123 -3.51 -15.83 -0.34
CA PHE A 123 -2.51 -14.77 -0.35
C PHE A 123 -1.09 -15.34 -0.24
N ALA A 124 -0.12 -14.55 -0.68
CA ALA A 124 1.29 -14.78 -0.46
C ALA A 124 1.97 -13.47 -0.10
N MET A 125 2.93 -13.51 0.83
CA MET A 125 3.65 -12.31 1.26
C MET A 125 5.14 -12.57 1.39
N ASN A 126 5.91 -11.50 1.21
CA ASN A 126 7.32 -11.44 1.54
C ASN A 126 7.56 -10.26 2.48
N ASP A 127 7.88 -10.56 3.74
CA ASP A 127 8.11 -9.63 4.85
C ASP A 127 9.53 -9.72 5.43
N LYS A 128 10.35 -10.66 4.94
CA LYS A 128 11.71 -10.91 5.45
C LYS A 128 12.78 -10.11 4.73
N CYS A 129 12.45 -9.45 3.62
CA CYS A 129 13.41 -8.80 2.76
C CYS A 129 12.92 -7.42 2.35
N ALA A 130 13.75 -6.39 2.59
CA ALA A 130 13.46 -5.03 2.13
C ALA A 130 13.46 -4.94 0.59
N ALA A 131 14.14 -5.84 -0.11
CA ALA A 131 14.21 -5.83 -1.56
C ALA A 131 12.82 -6.08 -2.15
N GLY A 132 12.32 -5.11 -2.91
CA GLY A 132 10.97 -5.14 -3.47
C GLY A 132 9.91 -4.38 -2.67
N THR A 133 10.31 -3.52 -1.74
CA THR A 133 9.40 -2.76 -0.86
C THR A 133 9.71 -1.26 -0.92
N GLY A 134 8.90 -0.42 -0.29
CA GLY A 134 9.15 1.03 -0.21
C GLY A 134 10.50 1.39 0.39
N ARG A 135 11.02 0.63 1.36
CA ARG A 135 12.38 0.86 1.91
C ARG A 135 13.48 0.68 0.88
N PHE A 136 13.29 -0.21 -0.09
CA PHE A 136 14.24 -0.34 -1.19
C PHE A 136 14.24 0.93 -2.04
N PHE A 137 13.07 1.45 -2.39
CA PHE A 137 12.97 2.69 -3.15
C PHE A 137 13.49 3.92 -2.40
N GLU A 138 13.24 4.03 -1.08
CA GLU A 138 13.83 5.09 -0.26
C GLU A 138 15.37 5.05 -0.30
N ALA A 139 15.98 3.86 -0.25
CA ALA A 139 17.43 3.70 -0.36
C ALA A 139 17.94 4.05 -1.77
N MET A 140 17.26 3.60 -2.82
CA MET A 140 17.66 3.89 -4.20
C MET A 140 17.53 5.39 -4.54
N ALA A 141 16.44 6.04 -4.14
CA ALA A 141 16.25 7.48 -4.32
C ALA A 141 17.37 8.28 -3.62
N LYS A 142 17.74 7.88 -2.40
CA LYS A 142 18.87 8.47 -1.68
C LYS A 142 20.21 8.27 -2.41
N ALA A 143 20.46 7.07 -2.95
CA ALA A 143 21.67 6.80 -3.74
C ALA A 143 21.73 7.61 -5.04
N PHE A 144 20.58 8.04 -5.55
CA PHE A 144 20.45 8.94 -6.70
C PHE A 144 20.49 10.42 -6.31
N GLU A 145 20.55 10.74 -5.00
CA GLU A 145 20.41 12.10 -4.47
C GLU A 145 19.10 12.79 -4.92
N MET A 146 18.02 12.01 -5.05
CA MET A 146 16.70 12.48 -5.48
C MET A 146 15.66 12.27 -4.40
N ASP A 147 14.57 13.02 -4.46
CA ASP A 147 13.38 12.66 -3.71
C ASP A 147 12.66 11.46 -4.33
N LEU A 148 11.85 10.78 -3.52
CA LEU A 148 11.16 9.57 -3.93
C LEU A 148 10.16 9.81 -5.07
N THR A 149 9.56 11.01 -5.14
CA THR A 149 8.58 11.38 -6.18
C THR A 149 9.29 11.56 -7.52
N GLU A 150 10.40 12.29 -7.53
CA GLU A 150 11.27 12.43 -8.71
C GLU A 150 11.74 11.06 -9.22
N PHE A 151 12.28 10.23 -8.32
CA PHE A 151 12.74 8.88 -8.64
C PHE A 151 11.63 8.03 -9.29
N SER A 152 10.40 8.11 -8.76
CA SER A 152 9.27 7.28 -9.19
C SER A 152 8.82 7.48 -10.64
N THR A 153 9.21 8.58 -11.28
CA THR A 153 8.87 8.87 -12.68
C THR A 153 10.09 8.77 -13.60
N LEU A 154 11.30 8.70 -13.04
CA LEU A 154 12.56 8.75 -13.78
C LEU A 154 12.66 7.61 -14.81
N ALA A 155 12.28 6.39 -14.40
CA ALA A 155 12.29 5.20 -15.25
C ALA A 155 11.41 5.31 -16.51
N LEU A 156 10.41 6.21 -16.53
CA LEU A 156 9.52 6.40 -17.67
C LEU A 156 10.19 7.07 -18.87
N LYS A 157 11.33 7.74 -18.65
CA LYS A 157 12.12 8.42 -19.69
C LYS A 157 13.12 7.48 -20.38
N ALA A 158 13.37 6.33 -19.77
CA ALA A 158 14.40 5.39 -20.18
C ALA A 158 14.14 4.79 -21.56
N LYS A 159 15.17 4.78 -22.41
CA LYS A 159 15.13 4.12 -23.73
C LYS A 159 15.57 2.67 -23.66
N ASN A 160 16.52 2.37 -22.78
CA ASN A 160 16.97 1.02 -22.47
C ASN A 160 16.84 0.71 -20.98
N VAL A 161 17.19 -0.50 -20.59
CA VAL A 161 17.19 -0.94 -19.19
C VAL A 161 18.58 -1.42 -18.86
N ILE A 162 19.19 -0.84 -17.83
CA ILE A 162 20.42 -1.35 -17.21
C ILE A 162 20.00 -2.30 -16.09
N PRO A 163 20.17 -3.62 -16.22
CA PRO A 163 19.68 -4.55 -15.21
C PRO A 163 20.45 -4.42 -13.90
N ILE A 164 19.74 -4.37 -12.78
CA ILE A 164 20.33 -4.53 -11.45
C ILE A 164 20.43 -6.02 -11.15
N THR A 165 21.66 -6.50 -10.95
CA THR A 165 21.97 -7.91 -10.75
C THR A 165 21.89 -8.33 -9.29
N SER A 166 22.14 -7.40 -8.37
CA SER A 166 22.11 -7.64 -6.93
C SER A 166 20.68 -7.87 -6.41
N GLN A 167 20.51 -8.95 -5.65
CA GLN A 167 19.22 -9.30 -5.05
C GLN A 167 18.98 -8.64 -3.68
N CYS A 168 20.05 -8.38 -2.93
CA CYS A 168 20.03 -7.76 -1.61
C CYS A 168 20.02 -6.22 -1.75
N THR A 169 19.20 -5.52 -0.95
CA THR A 169 19.13 -4.05 -0.96
C THR A 169 20.51 -3.39 -0.79
N VAL A 170 21.32 -3.88 0.14
CA VAL A 170 22.66 -3.29 0.44
C VAL A 170 23.61 -3.42 -0.75
N PHE A 171 23.62 -4.58 -1.41
CA PHE A 171 24.47 -4.80 -2.58
C PHE A 171 23.93 -4.09 -3.82
N ALA A 172 22.60 -4.02 -3.97
CA ALA A 172 21.97 -3.24 -5.03
C ALA A 172 22.26 -1.75 -4.89
N GLU A 173 22.28 -1.21 -3.68
CA GLU A 173 22.68 0.18 -3.42
C GLU A 173 24.15 0.41 -3.84
N SER A 174 25.05 -0.52 -3.49
CA SER A 174 26.46 -0.43 -3.89
C SER A 174 26.64 -0.50 -5.41
N GLU A 175 25.92 -1.42 -6.08
CA GLU A 175 25.90 -1.56 -7.55
C GLU A 175 25.39 -0.27 -8.21
N VAL A 176 24.30 0.29 -7.69
CA VAL A 176 23.73 1.55 -8.16
C VAL A 176 24.70 2.71 -8.02
N ILE A 177 25.35 2.86 -6.86
CA ILE A 177 26.36 3.92 -6.63
C ILE A 177 27.50 3.80 -7.64
N SER A 178 27.97 2.58 -7.92
CA SER A 178 29.00 2.34 -8.94
C SER A 178 28.53 2.78 -10.33
N LEU A 179 27.33 2.35 -10.76
CA LEU A 179 26.79 2.69 -12.07
C LEU A 179 26.58 4.20 -12.25
N VAL A 180 26.12 4.88 -11.20
CA VAL A 180 25.98 6.34 -11.18
C VAL A 180 27.37 7.01 -11.26
N GLY A 181 28.35 6.53 -10.48
CA GLY A 181 29.72 7.03 -10.51
C GLY A 181 30.45 6.83 -11.85
N GLU A 182 30.09 5.79 -12.59
CA GLU A 182 30.55 5.53 -13.97
C GLU A 182 29.87 6.43 -15.01
N GLY A 183 28.89 7.26 -14.61
CA GLY A 183 28.16 8.15 -15.51
C GLY A 183 27.14 7.45 -16.40
N LYS A 184 26.64 6.27 -15.99
CA LYS A 184 25.57 5.59 -16.73
C LYS A 184 24.25 6.39 -16.68
N PRO A 185 23.39 6.32 -17.71
CA PRO A 185 22.11 7.03 -17.71
C PRO A 185 21.24 6.63 -16.52
N MET A 186 20.93 7.60 -15.65
CA MET A 186 20.21 7.35 -14.39
C MET A 186 18.79 6.83 -14.63
N ASP A 187 18.12 7.26 -15.70
CA ASP A 187 16.82 6.75 -16.12
C ASP A 187 16.84 5.26 -16.48
N GLU A 188 17.88 4.80 -17.17
CA GLU A 188 18.04 3.39 -17.51
C GLU A 188 18.40 2.52 -16.29
N ILE A 189 19.14 3.05 -15.32
CA ILE A 189 19.38 2.41 -14.01
C ILE A 189 18.05 2.31 -13.23
N ALA A 190 17.29 3.40 -13.16
CA ALA A 190 15.98 3.44 -12.51
C ALA A 190 15.02 2.42 -13.14
N ALA A 191 15.00 2.29 -14.47
CA ALA A 191 14.20 1.27 -15.14
C ALA A 191 14.62 -0.17 -14.75
N GLY A 192 15.91 -0.41 -14.50
CA GLY A 192 16.42 -1.67 -13.98
C GLY A 192 15.94 -1.98 -12.56
N ILE A 193 15.95 -0.96 -11.70
CA ILE A 193 15.41 -1.01 -10.34
C ILE A 193 13.93 -1.36 -10.36
N GLU A 194 13.12 -0.62 -11.13
CA GLU A 194 11.68 -0.85 -11.21
C GLU A 194 11.36 -2.27 -11.71
N LEU A 195 12.09 -2.73 -12.72
CA LEU A 195 11.94 -4.09 -13.25
C LEU A 195 12.32 -5.16 -12.21
N SER A 196 13.34 -4.91 -11.40
CA SER A 196 13.77 -5.80 -10.31
C SER A 196 12.68 -5.95 -9.25
N VAL A 197 12.01 -4.86 -8.89
CA VAL A 197 10.89 -4.89 -7.93
C VAL A 197 9.63 -5.50 -8.55
N ALA A 198 9.29 -5.15 -9.79
CA ALA A 198 8.15 -5.71 -10.50
C ALA A 198 8.20 -7.24 -10.62
N LYS A 199 9.38 -7.82 -10.89
CA LYS A 199 9.57 -9.28 -10.90
C LYS A 199 9.27 -9.92 -9.55
N ARG A 200 9.64 -9.28 -8.43
CA ARG A 200 9.32 -9.79 -7.08
C ARG A 200 7.82 -9.72 -6.80
N CYS A 201 7.16 -8.64 -7.20
CA CYS A 201 5.71 -8.48 -7.13
C CYS A 201 4.99 -9.60 -7.88
N PHE A 202 5.44 -9.90 -9.11
CA PHE A 202 4.89 -11.02 -9.90
C PHE A 202 4.99 -12.37 -9.20
N VAL A 203 6.11 -12.66 -8.51
CA VAL A 203 6.24 -13.92 -7.76
C VAL A 203 5.18 -14.02 -6.66
N MET A 204 4.89 -12.92 -5.94
CA MET A 204 3.85 -12.92 -4.91
C MET A 204 2.46 -13.09 -5.51
N ALA A 205 2.14 -12.35 -6.57
CA ALA A 205 0.87 -12.50 -7.28
C ALA A 205 0.65 -13.95 -7.75
N LYS A 206 1.66 -14.53 -8.41
CA LYS A 206 1.61 -15.91 -8.91
C LYS A 206 1.41 -16.93 -7.78
N LYS A 207 2.10 -16.78 -6.64
CA LYS A 207 1.94 -17.68 -5.48
C LYS A 207 0.55 -17.59 -4.86
N ALA A 208 -0.06 -16.41 -4.87
CA ALA A 208 -1.43 -16.20 -4.40
C ALA A 208 -2.49 -16.75 -5.39
N GLY A 209 -2.12 -17.06 -6.63
CA GLY A 209 -3.08 -17.35 -7.71
C GLY A 209 -3.75 -16.10 -8.26
N ALA A 210 -3.17 -14.92 -8.02
CA ALA A 210 -3.62 -13.65 -8.55
C ALA A 210 -3.12 -13.47 -9.99
N ALA A 211 -4.03 -13.46 -10.96
CA ALA A 211 -3.70 -13.50 -12.39
C ALA A 211 -4.42 -12.42 -13.21
N ASP A 212 -5.75 -12.31 -13.10
CA ASP A 212 -6.57 -11.36 -13.88
C ASP A 212 -7.19 -10.28 -13.00
N HIS A 213 -7.64 -9.20 -13.64
CA HIS A 213 -8.30 -8.04 -13.02
C HIS A 213 -7.52 -7.57 -11.80
N ILE A 214 -6.29 -7.13 -12.07
CA ILE A 214 -5.31 -6.82 -11.03
C ILE A 214 -5.27 -5.33 -10.72
N THR A 215 -5.23 -4.99 -9.43
CA THR A 215 -4.93 -3.64 -8.97
C THR A 215 -3.67 -3.61 -8.12
N LEU A 216 -3.13 -2.41 -7.91
CA LEU A 216 -2.01 -2.16 -7.00
C LEU A 216 -2.50 -1.36 -5.80
N THR A 217 -2.10 -1.76 -4.60
CA THR A 217 -2.37 -1.02 -3.36
C THR A 217 -1.08 -0.72 -2.60
N GLY A 218 -1.20 0.07 -1.54
CA GLY A 218 -0.08 0.50 -0.73
C GLY A 218 0.63 1.72 -1.30
N GLY A 219 1.56 2.30 -0.53
CA GLY A 219 2.22 3.55 -0.90
C GLY A 219 3.05 3.45 -2.19
N CYS A 220 3.63 2.28 -2.48
CA CYS A 220 4.44 2.10 -3.68
C CYS A 220 3.59 1.97 -4.96
N ALA A 221 2.27 1.76 -4.86
CA ALA A 221 1.39 1.81 -6.03
C ALA A 221 1.33 3.22 -6.66
N LYS A 222 1.75 4.26 -5.92
CA LYS A 222 1.92 5.63 -6.43
C LYS A 222 3.16 5.81 -7.30
N ASN A 223 4.07 4.82 -7.31
CA ASN A 223 5.25 4.87 -8.17
C ASN A 223 4.85 4.51 -9.61
N ALA A 224 4.83 5.51 -10.49
CA ALA A 224 4.42 5.35 -11.88
C ALA A 224 5.38 4.46 -12.69
N GLY A 225 6.68 4.54 -12.42
CA GLY A 225 7.71 3.67 -13.00
C GLY A 225 7.51 2.21 -12.60
N LEU A 226 7.23 1.96 -11.32
CA LEU A 226 6.91 0.62 -10.81
C LEU A 226 5.65 0.07 -11.48
N LYS A 227 4.58 0.85 -11.53
CA LYS A 227 3.34 0.45 -12.20
C LYS A 227 3.60 0.05 -13.64
N ALA A 228 4.31 0.87 -14.41
CA ALA A 228 4.67 0.56 -15.80
C ALA A 228 5.51 -0.73 -15.91
N ALA A 229 6.46 -0.94 -14.99
CA ALA A 229 7.26 -2.15 -14.94
C ALA A 229 6.43 -3.40 -14.59
N ILE A 230 5.48 -3.30 -13.65
CA ILE A 230 4.56 -4.38 -13.30
C ILE A 230 3.67 -4.73 -14.49
N GLU A 231 3.05 -3.75 -15.15
CA GLU A 231 2.23 -3.99 -16.35
C GLU A 231 3.03 -4.70 -17.45
N LYS A 232 4.29 -4.31 -17.64
CA LYS A 232 5.20 -4.97 -18.59
C LYS A 232 5.51 -6.42 -18.22
N VAL A 233 5.75 -6.71 -16.94
CA VAL A 233 6.04 -8.07 -16.45
C VAL A 233 4.80 -8.97 -16.53
N LEU A 234 3.63 -8.45 -16.14
CA LEU A 234 2.37 -9.18 -16.15
C LEU A 234 1.77 -9.33 -17.54
N LYS A 235 2.15 -8.46 -18.49
CA LYS A 235 1.49 -8.30 -19.80
C LYS A 235 0.00 -8.00 -19.67
N LEU A 236 -0.36 -7.25 -18.63
CA LEU A 236 -1.73 -6.87 -18.28
C LEU A 236 -1.74 -5.42 -17.84
N LYS A 237 -2.89 -4.75 -18.01
CA LYS A 237 -3.11 -3.41 -17.47
C LYS A 237 -3.62 -3.50 -16.04
N VAL A 238 -3.06 -2.66 -15.17
CA VAL A 238 -3.50 -2.53 -13.79
C VAL A 238 -4.78 -1.70 -13.79
N ILE A 239 -5.79 -2.16 -13.06
CA ILE A 239 -7.03 -1.44 -12.80
C ILE A 239 -6.73 -0.31 -11.82
N GLU A 240 -7.01 0.93 -12.22
CA GLU A 240 -6.95 2.09 -11.34
C GLU A 240 -8.20 2.16 -10.48
N LEU A 241 -8.02 2.33 -9.16
CA LEU A 241 -9.13 2.51 -8.23
C LEU A 241 -9.47 4.00 -8.12
N PRO A 242 -10.74 4.35 -7.86
CA PRO A 242 -11.16 5.74 -7.63
C PRO A 242 -10.78 6.26 -6.23
N VAL A 243 -9.94 5.53 -5.49
CA VAL A 243 -9.49 5.82 -4.13
C VAL A 243 -7.98 5.75 -4.11
N ASP A 244 -7.34 6.59 -3.31
CA ASP A 244 -5.89 6.53 -3.11
C ASP A 244 -5.48 5.09 -2.71
N PRO A 245 -4.58 4.44 -3.48
CA PRO A 245 -4.19 3.06 -3.22
C PRO A 245 -3.58 2.82 -1.83
N GLN A 246 -3.07 3.86 -1.18
CA GLN A 246 -2.50 3.81 0.16
C GLN A 246 -3.57 3.78 1.27
N LEU A 247 -4.80 4.21 0.98
CA LEU A 247 -5.93 4.22 1.93
C LEU A 247 -6.74 2.93 1.93
N ILE A 248 -6.52 2.04 0.96
CA ILE A 248 -7.38 0.87 0.72
C ILE A 248 -7.53 -0.05 1.93
N GLY A 249 -6.45 -0.29 2.68
CA GLY A 249 -6.52 -1.06 3.93
C GLY A 249 -7.41 -0.37 4.98
N ALA A 250 -7.29 0.94 5.16
CA ALA A 250 -8.15 1.69 6.08
C ALA A 250 -9.61 1.74 5.62
N LEU A 251 -9.85 1.87 4.31
CA LEU A 251 -11.20 1.81 3.73
C LEU A 251 -11.88 0.47 4.01
N GLY A 252 -11.19 -0.65 3.78
CA GLY A 252 -11.78 -1.96 4.05
C GLY A 252 -12.00 -2.22 5.55
N ALA A 253 -11.14 -1.69 6.42
CA ALA A 253 -11.39 -1.69 7.86
C ALA A 253 -12.67 -0.90 8.21
N ALA A 254 -12.84 0.29 7.64
CA ALA A 254 -14.04 1.10 7.85
C ALA A 254 -15.32 0.41 7.33
N GLU A 255 -15.22 -0.30 6.20
CA GLU A 255 -16.32 -1.09 5.66
C GLU A 255 -16.70 -2.26 6.56
N PHE A 256 -15.72 -3.01 7.09
CA PHE A 256 -16.01 -4.02 8.11
C PHE A 256 -16.66 -3.41 9.36
N ALA A 257 -16.20 -2.23 9.79
CA ALA A 257 -16.80 -1.51 10.90
C ALA A 257 -18.27 -1.17 10.62
N ARG A 258 -18.59 -0.71 9.41
CA ARG A 258 -19.97 -0.43 8.97
C ARG A 258 -20.86 -1.67 8.93
N GLN A 259 -20.32 -2.81 8.50
CA GLN A 259 -21.07 -4.07 8.49
C GLN A 259 -21.40 -4.54 9.92
N LYS A 260 -20.47 -4.37 10.86
CA LYS A 260 -20.63 -4.83 12.25
C LYS A 260 -21.45 -3.88 13.13
N GLY A 261 -21.19 -2.58 13.07
CA GLY A 261 -21.88 -1.57 13.89
C GLY A 261 -23.30 -1.20 13.43
N ARG A 262 -23.81 -1.87 12.39
CA ARG A 262 -25.22 -1.78 11.98
C ARG A 262 -26.16 -2.59 12.87
N HIS A 263 -25.62 -3.60 13.57
CA HIS A 263 -26.34 -4.44 14.53
C HIS A 263 -26.26 -3.86 15.94
#